data_AF-A0AB39FM90-F1
#
_entry.id   AF-A0AB39FM90-F1
#
_cell.length_a   1.000
_cell.length_b   1.000
_cell.length_c   1.000
_cell.angle_alpha   90.00
_cell.angle_beta   90.00
_cell.angle_gamma   90.00
#
_symmetry.space_group_name_H-M   'P 1'
#
loop_
_entity.id
_entity.type
_entity.pdbx_description
1 polymer ?
#
loop_
_entity_poly.entity_id
_entity_poly.type
_entity_poly.pdbx_seq_one_letter_code
_entity_poly.pdbx_strand_id
1 'polypeptide(L)'
;MSLAILAGCANQPRKTADADLSSNHLLRNSYLLSTQSDPLGAWLDNKRSLAIDYADSETFGASPAPKSMVSTAMKFLGVKYRYGGDSPGEGFDCSGLVAYAAEKSLGLKLPRQAREQARQGISVNRDELRRGDLVFFNTLGHRFSHVGIYLGDHKFLHAPRTGASIRVESMDVAYWRKRYNGARRLQVPPETARR
;
A
#
# COMPACT_ATOMS: atom_id res chain seq x y z
N MET A 1 -59.89 25.72 -52.74
CA MET A 1 -59.57 24.66 -51.76
C MET A 1 -58.06 24.62 -51.65
N SER A 2 -57.49 25.30 -50.65
CA SER A 2 -56.04 25.35 -50.45
C SER A 2 -55.74 25.04 -48.99
N LEU A 3 -54.92 24.02 -48.82
CA LEU A 3 -54.48 23.42 -47.57
C LEU A 3 -53.29 24.22 -47.02
N ALA A 4 -53.32 24.49 -45.72
CA ALA A 4 -52.25 25.12 -44.96
C ALA A 4 -51.19 24.09 -44.52
N ILE A 5 -49.92 24.48 -44.42
CA ILE A 5 -48.94 23.87 -43.50
C ILE A 5 -48.03 24.97 -42.90
N LEU A 6 -47.77 24.81 -41.61
CA LEU A 6 -47.12 25.68 -40.62
C LEU A 6 -45.60 25.51 -40.49
N ALA A 7 -44.97 26.61 -40.04
CA ALA A 7 -43.90 26.76 -39.03
C ALA A 7 -42.47 26.23 -39.27
N GLY A 8 -41.50 27.06 -38.85
CA GLY A 8 -40.13 26.63 -38.51
C GLY A 8 -39.12 27.77 -38.39
N CYS A 9 -38.91 28.33 -37.19
CA CYS A 9 -37.76 29.17 -36.84
C CYS A 9 -36.60 28.28 -36.35
N ALA A 10 -35.38 28.46 -36.85
CA ALA A 10 -34.18 27.94 -36.19
C ALA A 10 -32.92 28.77 -36.50
N ASN A 11 -32.15 28.99 -35.44
CA ASN A 11 -31.08 29.94 -35.25
C ASN A 11 -29.69 29.31 -35.53
N GLN A 12 -28.68 30.15 -35.78
CA GLN A 12 -27.31 29.83 -36.25
C GLN A 12 -26.50 28.83 -35.38
N PRO A 13 -25.46 28.18 -35.95
CA PRO A 13 -24.67 27.17 -35.26
C PRO A 13 -23.55 27.74 -34.36
N ARG A 14 -23.35 27.11 -33.20
CA ARG A 14 -22.14 27.24 -32.37
C ARG A 14 -21.19 26.07 -32.63
N LYS A 15 -19.89 26.36 -32.75
CA LYS A 15 -18.78 25.39 -32.80
C LYS A 15 -18.76 24.51 -31.56
N THR A 16 -18.64 23.19 -31.72
CA THR A 16 -18.21 22.25 -30.67
C THR A 16 -17.04 21.41 -31.13
N ALA A 17 -16.14 21.16 -30.18
CA ALA A 17 -14.85 20.51 -30.34
C ALA A 17 -15.01 18.99 -30.23
N ASP A 18 -14.81 18.29 -31.36
CA ASP A 18 -14.84 16.83 -31.43
C ASP A 18 -13.51 16.33 -32.01
N ALA A 19 -12.46 16.30 -31.19
CA ALA A 19 -11.19 15.64 -31.55
C ALA A 19 -10.29 15.40 -30.32
N ASP A 20 -10.75 14.70 -29.27
CA ASP A 20 -9.80 14.23 -28.22
C ASP A 20 -10.22 13.00 -27.39
N LEU A 21 -11.25 12.25 -27.83
CA LEU A 21 -11.81 11.15 -27.02
C LEU A 21 -11.33 9.74 -27.42
N SER A 22 -10.60 9.59 -28.52
CA SER A 22 -10.15 8.27 -29.00
C SER A 22 -8.75 7.87 -28.49
N SER A 23 -7.87 8.83 -28.24
CA SER A 23 -6.45 8.56 -27.91
C SER A 23 -6.25 8.15 -26.44
N ASN A 24 -7.06 8.69 -25.53
CA ASN A 24 -6.99 8.39 -24.10
C ASN A 24 -7.48 6.98 -23.74
N HIS A 25 -8.35 6.39 -24.55
CA HIS A 25 -8.91 5.06 -24.26
C HIS A 25 -7.91 3.93 -24.55
N LEU A 26 -7.09 4.08 -25.60
CA LEU A 26 -6.08 3.08 -25.97
C LEU A 26 -4.86 3.10 -25.04
N LEU A 27 -4.48 4.28 -24.52
CA LEU A 27 -3.41 4.43 -23.53
C LEU A 27 -3.82 3.91 -22.14
N ARG A 28 -5.10 4.02 -21.78
CA ARG A 28 -5.64 3.45 -20.53
C ARG A 28 -5.64 1.92 -20.54
N ASN A 29 -5.95 1.32 -21.68
CA ASN A 29 -5.96 -0.13 -21.82
C ASN A 29 -4.55 -0.74 -21.85
N SER A 30 -3.54 -0.04 -22.37
CA SER A 30 -2.15 -0.52 -22.31
C SER A 30 -1.54 -0.41 -20.91
N TYR A 31 -1.94 0.60 -20.11
CA TYR A 31 -1.52 0.74 -18.71
C TYR A 31 -2.14 -0.29 -17.76
N LEU A 32 -3.37 -0.74 -18.04
CA LEU A 32 -4.06 -1.76 -17.24
C LEU A 32 -3.60 -3.18 -17.56
N LEU A 33 -3.11 -3.44 -18.78
CA LEU A 33 -2.60 -4.75 -19.16
C LEU A 33 -1.21 -5.07 -18.59
N SER A 34 -0.40 -4.05 -18.23
CA SER A 34 0.96 -4.25 -17.69
C SER A 34 1.02 -4.30 -16.16
N THR A 35 -0.07 -3.98 -15.46
CA THR A 35 -0.10 -3.87 -13.99
C THR A 35 -0.94 -4.96 -13.35
N GLN A 36 -0.56 -6.22 -13.56
CA GLN A 36 -1.17 -7.33 -12.80
C GLN A 36 -0.80 -7.33 -11.30
N SER A 37 -0.12 -6.29 -10.83
CA SER A 37 -0.08 -5.91 -9.41
C SER A 37 0.18 -4.40 -9.32
N ASP A 38 -0.87 -3.57 -9.38
CA ASP A 38 -0.82 -2.21 -8.85
C ASP A 38 -1.18 -2.25 -7.35
N PRO A 39 -0.18 -2.37 -6.45
CA PRO A 39 -0.44 -2.46 -5.01
C PRO A 39 -0.97 -1.13 -4.44
N LEU A 40 -0.71 0.00 -5.11
CA LEU A 40 -1.22 1.29 -4.67
C LEU A 40 -2.68 1.45 -5.09
N GLY A 41 -3.03 1.09 -6.32
CA GLY A 41 -4.41 1.01 -6.82
C GLY A 41 -5.27 0.09 -5.97
N ALA A 42 -4.84 -1.15 -5.74
CA ALA A 42 -5.56 -2.10 -4.87
C ALA A 42 -5.73 -1.58 -3.43
N TRP A 43 -4.73 -0.86 -2.91
CA TRP A 43 -4.85 -0.21 -1.60
C TRP A 43 -5.82 0.97 -1.61
N LEU A 44 -5.78 1.81 -2.64
CA LEU A 44 -6.68 2.95 -2.81
C LEU A 44 -8.13 2.50 -3.00
N ASP A 45 -8.36 1.43 -3.73
CA ASP A 45 -9.68 0.84 -3.94
C ASP A 45 -10.24 0.27 -2.63
N ASN A 46 -9.42 -0.42 -1.83
CA ASN A 46 -9.82 -0.85 -0.49
C ASN A 46 -10.06 0.35 0.47
N LYS A 47 -9.30 1.43 0.33
CA LYS A 47 -9.56 2.67 1.10
C LYS A 47 -10.89 3.30 0.68
N ARG A 48 -11.24 3.24 -0.61
CA ARG A 48 -12.52 3.73 -1.14
C ARG A 48 -13.69 2.87 -0.68
N SER A 49 -13.57 1.54 -0.67
CA SER A 49 -14.63 0.68 -0.11
C SER A 49 -14.88 0.97 1.37
N LEU A 50 -13.80 1.13 2.16
CA LEU A 50 -13.93 1.54 3.57
C LEU A 50 -14.48 2.96 3.76
N ALA A 51 -14.35 3.85 2.76
CA ALA A 51 -14.89 5.21 2.79
C ALA A 51 -16.35 5.26 2.33
N ILE A 52 -16.78 4.36 1.45
CA ILE A 52 -18.19 4.23 1.00
C ILE A 52 -19.06 3.72 2.16
N ASP A 53 -18.55 2.79 2.97
CA ASP A 53 -19.22 2.34 4.20
C ASP A 53 -19.27 3.45 5.29
N TYR A 54 -18.42 4.49 5.16
CA TYR A 54 -18.31 5.62 6.09
C TYR A 54 -19.25 6.79 5.74
N ALA A 55 -19.67 6.89 4.47
CA ALA A 55 -20.51 7.99 3.97
C ALA A 55 -21.95 7.94 4.50
N ASP A 56 -22.36 6.85 5.13
CA ASP A 56 -23.66 6.71 5.82
C ASP A 56 -23.58 7.05 7.33
N SER A 57 -22.42 7.51 7.82
CA SER A 57 -22.18 7.82 9.24
C SER A 57 -21.83 9.29 9.54
N GLU A 58 -22.21 10.22 8.66
CA GLU A 58 -21.99 11.68 8.77
C GLU A 58 -22.70 12.36 9.98
N THR A 59 -23.06 11.62 11.04
CA THR A 59 -23.64 12.14 12.29
C THR A 59 -22.88 11.77 13.57
N PHE A 60 -21.70 11.16 13.52
CA PHE A 60 -20.84 11.04 14.71
C PHE A 60 -19.38 11.38 14.36
N GLY A 61 -18.83 12.36 15.09
CA GLY A 61 -17.49 12.92 14.86
C GLY A 61 -16.42 11.86 14.59
N ALA A 62 -16.05 11.72 13.32
CA ALA A 62 -15.02 10.79 12.87
C ALA A 62 -13.66 11.29 13.34
N SER A 63 -13.18 10.77 14.48
CA SER A 63 -11.77 10.84 14.84
C SER A 63 -10.93 10.33 13.66
N PRO A 64 -9.83 10.98 13.28
CA PRO A 64 -9.01 10.54 12.16
C PRO A 64 -8.59 9.09 12.39
N ALA A 65 -8.94 8.20 11.43
CA ALA A 65 -8.63 6.78 11.51
C ALA A 65 -7.14 6.58 11.87
N PRO A 66 -6.82 5.65 12.79
CA PRO A 66 -5.46 5.47 13.28
C PRO A 66 -4.50 5.23 12.11
N LYS A 67 -3.37 5.96 12.10
CA LYS A 67 -2.33 5.81 11.08
C LYS A 67 -1.84 4.36 11.11
N SER A 68 -2.08 3.61 10.03
CA SER A 68 -1.61 2.22 9.96
C SER A 68 -0.16 2.17 9.47
N MET A 69 0.63 1.23 10.02
CA MET A 69 1.99 0.97 9.57
C MET A 69 2.07 0.74 8.06
N VAL A 70 1.10 -0.01 7.53
CA VAL A 70 1.04 -0.28 6.10
C VAL A 70 0.85 1.00 5.30
N SER A 71 -0.10 1.86 5.68
CA SER A 71 -0.34 3.13 4.97
C SER A 71 0.87 4.07 5.00
N THR A 72 1.66 4.04 6.07
CA THR A 72 2.91 4.81 6.16
C THR A 72 3.96 4.24 5.22
N ALA A 73 4.17 2.93 5.23
CA ALA A 73 5.22 2.29 4.44
C ALA A 73 4.92 2.32 2.93
N MET A 74 3.66 2.22 2.52
CA MET A 74 3.24 2.27 1.11
C MET A 74 3.62 3.57 0.40
N LYS A 75 3.80 4.69 1.13
CA LYS A 75 4.26 5.97 0.58
C LYS A 75 5.66 5.90 -0.02
N PHE A 76 6.44 4.89 0.35
CA PHE A 76 7.82 4.73 -0.09
C PHE A 76 7.99 3.72 -1.21
N LEU A 77 6.90 3.23 -1.82
CA LEU A 77 6.98 2.44 -3.05
C LEU A 77 7.86 3.16 -4.09
N GLY A 78 8.79 2.41 -4.69
CA GLY A 78 9.73 2.94 -5.67
C GLY A 78 11.01 3.57 -5.10
N VAL A 79 11.04 3.96 -3.82
CA VAL A 79 12.25 4.48 -3.16
C VAL A 79 13.35 3.42 -3.20
N LYS A 80 14.58 3.84 -3.49
CA LYS A 80 15.73 2.93 -3.66
C LYS A 80 16.15 2.32 -2.33
N TYR A 81 16.58 1.06 -2.41
CA TYR A 81 17.23 0.42 -1.29
C TYR A 81 18.58 1.08 -1.00
N ARG A 82 18.85 1.33 0.28
CA ARG A 82 20.17 1.72 0.79
C ARG A 82 20.50 0.91 2.02
N TYR A 83 21.61 0.16 1.99
CA TYR A 83 22.08 -0.57 3.16
C TYR A 83 22.36 0.40 4.31
N GLY A 84 21.81 0.13 5.50
CA GLY A 84 21.93 1.06 6.62
C GLY A 84 20.96 2.24 6.57
N GLY A 85 20.22 2.45 5.47
CA GLY A 85 19.25 3.54 5.34
C GLY A 85 17.98 3.31 6.17
N ASP A 86 17.49 4.39 6.78
CA ASP A 86 16.31 4.40 7.67
C ASP A 86 15.41 5.64 7.48
N SER A 87 15.64 6.42 6.42
CA SER A 87 14.90 7.66 6.18
C SER A 87 14.54 7.86 4.70
N PRO A 88 13.46 8.62 4.39
CA PRO A 88 13.03 8.84 3.01
C PRO A 88 14.07 9.55 2.14
N GLY A 89 14.84 10.47 2.73
CA GLY A 89 15.84 11.26 1.99
C GLY A 89 17.09 10.45 1.65
N GLU A 90 17.46 9.48 2.47
CA GLU A 90 18.63 8.65 2.26
C GLU A 90 18.31 7.33 1.54
N GLY A 91 17.06 6.87 1.61
CA GLY A 91 16.64 5.53 1.22
C GLY A 91 16.56 4.60 2.42
N PHE A 92 16.05 3.39 2.19
CA PHE A 92 15.79 2.42 3.26
C PHE A 92 16.45 1.07 3.00
N ASP A 93 16.87 0.37 4.05
CA ASP A 93 16.96 -1.09 4.02
C ASP A 93 15.69 -1.74 4.59
N CYS A 94 15.66 -3.08 4.60
CA CYS A 94 14.47 -3.83 5.00
C CYS A 94 14.00 -3.47 6.42
N SER A 95 14.91 -3.48 7.38
CA SER A 95 14.63 -3.19 8.78
C SER A 95 14.42 -1.70 9.05
N GLY A 96 15.12 -0.81 8.32
CA GLY A 96 14.96 0.64 8.43
C GLY A 96 13.57 1.09 7.97
N LEU A 97 13.05 0.53 6.88
CA LEU A 97 11.67 0.78 6.43
C LEU A 97 10.64 0.41 7.50
N VAL A 98 10.80 -0.76 8.11
CA VAL A 98 9.88 -1.25 9.16
C VAL A 98 9.96 -0.39 10.41
N ALA A 99 11.17 -0.06 10.87
CA ALA A 99 11.38 0.77 12.04
C ALA A 99 10.76 2.17 11.85
N TYR A 100 11.02 2.80 10.69
CA TYR A 100 10.43 4.08 10.34
C TYR A 100 8.90 4.02 10.30
N ALA A 101 8.34 3.00 9.65
CA ALA A 101 6.89 2.86 9.55
C ALA A 101 6.26 2.66 10.94
N ALA A 102 6.85 1.81 11.78
CA ALA A 102 6.38 1.56 13.15
C ALA A 102 6.45 2.82 14.03
N GLU A 103 7.54 3.58 13.97
CA GLU A 103 7.69 4.80 14.75
C GLU A 103 6.67 5.87 14.33
N LYS A 104 6.51 6.09 13.01
CA LYS A 104 5.61 7.15 12.51
C LYS A 104 4.12 6.82 12.61
N SER A 105 3.76 5.54 12.68
CA SER A 105 2.36 5.12 12.73
C SER A 105 1.90 4.69 14.12
N LEU A 106 2.75 3.94 14.84
CA LEU A 106 2.42 3.32 16.13
C LEU A 106 3.16 3.97 17.31
N GLY A 107 4.10 4.89 17.04
CA GLY A 107 4.97 5.45 18.09
C GLY A 107 5.98 4.43 18.65
N LEU A 108 6.15 3.28 18.01
CA LEU A 108 7.01 2.20 18.49
C LEU A 108 8.41 2.33 17.89
N LYS A 109 9.42 2.48 18.75
CA LYS A 109 10.83 2.45 18.36
C LYS A 109 11.32 1.02 18.30
N LEU A 110 11.46 0.50 17.09
CA LEU A 110 11.99 -0.84 16.86
C LEU A 110 13.53 -0.85 16.80
N PRO A 111 14.17 -1.95 17.21
CA PRO A 111 15.59 -2.14 17.00
C PRO A 111 15.98 -2.04 15.52
N ARG A 112 17.24 -1.68 15.26
CA ARG A 112 17.72 -1.40 13.90
C ARG A 112 17.86 -2.66 13.05
N GLN A 113 18.11 -3.83 13.66
CA GLN A 113 18.37 -5.06 12.92
C GLN A 113 17.11 -5.94 12.83
N ALA A 114 16.86 -6.53 11.65
CA ALA A 114 15.73 -7.45 11.44
C ALA A 114 15.67 -8.60 12.46
N ARG A 115 16.82 -9.15 12.86
CA ARG A 115 16.90 -10.22 13.87
C ARG A 115 16.42 -9.78 15.25
N GLU A 116 16.67 -8.53 15.61
CA GLU A 116 16.23 -7.96 16.88
C GLU A 116 14.75 -7.59 16.83
N GLN A 117 14.28 -7.10 15.68
CA GLN A 117 12.85 -6.89 15.40
C GLN A 117 12.06 -8.21 15.50
N ALA A 118 12.65 -9.33 15.09
CA ALA A 118 12.06 -10.66 15.24
C ALA A 118 11.93 -11.13 16.70
N ARG A 119 12.39 -10.35 17.69
CA ARG A 119 12.17 -10.58 19.12
C ARG A 119 11.09 -9.66 19.71
N GLN A 120 10.55 -8.74 18.91
CA GLN A 120 9.52 -7.80 19.35
C GLN A 120 8.13 -8.36 19.09
N GLY A 121 7.19 -8.10 20.01
CA GLY A 121 5.80 -8.51 19.90
C GLY A 121 5.59 -10.03 20.04
N ILE A 122 4.42 -10.51 19.59
CA ILE A 122 4.03 -11.92 19.70
C ILE A 122 4.40 -12.71 18.44
N SER A 123 4.71 -14.00 18.60
CA SER A 123 4.82 -14.92 17.45
C SER A 123 3.46 -15.09 16.79
N VAL A 124 3.45 -15.16 15.46
CA VAL A 124 2.22 -15.40 14.67
C VAL A 124 2.47 -16.55 13.72
N ASN A 125 1.53 -17.48 13.64
CA ASN A 125 1.58 -18.55 12.65
C ASN A 125 1.24 -18.00 11.24
N ARG A 126 1.70 -18.69 10.19
CA ARG A 126 1.57 -18.18 8.82
C ARG A 126 0.10 -18.02 8.38
N ASP A 127 -0.76 -18.90 8.85
CA ASP A 127 -2.22 -18.92 8.64
C ASP A 127 -2.97 -17.87 9.46
N GLU A 128 -2.36 -17.32 10.50
CA GLU A 128 -2.95 -16.29 11.37
C GLU A 128 -2.48 -14.87 11.03
N LEU A 129 -1.76 -14.72 9.91
CA LEU A 129 -1.19 -13.44 9.48
C LEU A 129 -2.29 -12.41 9.23
N ARG A 130 -2.10 -11.25 9.84
CA ARG A 130 -2.97 -10.07 9.67
C ARG A 130 -2.16 -8.94 9.08
N ARG A 131 -2.85 -8.10 8.32
CA ARG A 131 -2.28 -6.90 7.71
C ARG A 131 -1.58 -6.06 8.78
N GLY A 132 -0.32 -5.72 8.55
CA GLY A 132 0.54 -5.02 9.52
C GLY A 132 1.49 -5.91 10.32
N ASP A 133 1.32 -7.24 10.29
CA ASP A 133 2.28 -8.16 10.89
C ASP A 133 3.63 -8.09 10.16
N LEU A 134 4.72 -8.28 10.89
CA LEU A 134 6.06 -8.38 10.34
C LEU A 134 6.30 -9.81 9.87
N VAL A 135 6.74 -9.99 8.63
CA VAL A 135 7.12 -11.28 8.06
C VAL A 135 8.62 -11.34 7.84
N PHE A 136 9.24 -12.46 8.19
CA PHE A 136 10.69 -12.61 8.18
C PHE A 136 11.15 -13.74 7.26
N PHE A 137 12.33 -13.53 6.68
CA PHE A 137 12.92 -14.46 5.71
C PHE A 137 14.43 -14.67 5.95
N ASN A 138 14.96 -15.79 5.45
CA ASN A 138 16.39 -16.07 5.34
C ASN A 138 16.88 -15.80 3.92
N THR A 139 17.37 -14.59 3.66
CA THR A 139 17.96 -14.16 2.38
C THR A 139 19.49 -14.11 2.41
N LEU A 140 20.11 -14.06 3.60
CA LEU A 140 21.55 -13.91 3.80
C LEU A 140 22.20 -15.13 4.48
N GLY A 141 21.56 -16.30 4.43
CA GLY A 141 22.09 -17.55 4.98
C GLY A 141 21.88 -17.74 6.49
N HIS A 142 21.20 -16.81 7.18
CA HIS A 142 20.88 -16.93 8.60
C HIS A 142 19.42 -16.53 8.91
N ARG A 143 18.89 -17.01 10.05
CA ARG A 143 17.50 -16.73 10.45
C ARG A 143 17.26 -15.23 10.65
N PHE A 144 16.08 -14.77 10.23
CA PHE A 144 15.63 -13.38 10.37
C PHE A 144 16.57 -12.34 9.72
N SER A 145 17.15 -12.66 8.56
CA SER A 145 18.04 -11.75 7.83
C SER A 145 17.31 -10.70 7.00
N HIS A 146 16.01 -10.89 6.77
CA HIS A 146 15.15 -9.98 6.01
C HIS A 146 13.80 -9.83 6.69
N VAL A 147 13.20 -8.65 6.58
CA VAL A 147 11.88 -8.35 7.12
C VAL A 147 11.03 -7.57 6.11
N GLY A 148 9.72 -7.75 6.18
CA GLY A 148 8.73 -6.95 5.46
C GLY A 148 7.44 -6.82 6.26
N ILE A 149 6.53 -6.00 5.75
CA ILE A 149 5.22 -5.72 6.36
C ILE A 149 4.16 -6.46 5.57
N TYR A 150 3.41 -7.33 6.22
CA TYR A 150 2.33 -8.10 5.61
C TYR A 150 1.16 -7.19 5.22
N LEU A 151 0.65 -7.38 4.00
CA LEU A 151 -0.41 -6.55 3.42
C LEU A 151 -1.78 -7.23 3.44
N GLY A 152 -1.83 -8.55 3.68
CA GLY A 152 -2.97 -9.40 3.32
C GLY A 152 -2.69 -10.18 2.03
N ASP A 153 -3.52 -11.17 1.75
CA ASP A 153 -3.52 -11.96 0.50
C ASP A 153 -2.14 -12.54 0.11
N HIS A 154 -1.40 -13.02 1.11
CA HIS A 154 -0.03 -13.52 0.94
C HIS A 154 0.95 -12.49 0.35
N LYS A 155 0.64 -11.19 0.39
CA LYS A 155 1.52 -10.13 -0.10
C LYS A 155 2.22 -9.41 1.05
N PHE A 156 3.41 -8.90 0.77
CA PHE A 156 4.19 -8.12 1.73
C PHE A 156 4.96 -7.00 1.03
N LEU A 157 5.13 -5.89 1.74
CA LEU A 157 5.94 -4.75 1.34
C LEU A 157 7.32 -4.84 1.99
N HIS A 158 8.37 -4.58 1.22
CA HIS A 158 9.75 -4.62 1.73
C HIS A 158 10.72 -3.77 0.89
N ALA A 159 11.90 -3.50 1.45
CA ALA A 159 13.07 -3.01 0.71
C ALA A 159 14.01 -4.20 0.43
N PRO A 160 14.08 -4.74 -0.81
CA PRO A 160 14.66 -6.06 -1.08
C PRO A 160 16.18 -6.17 -0.95
N ARG A 161 16.93 -5.30 -1.66
CA ARG A 161 18.41 -5.35 -1.75
C ARG A 161 18.95 -4.17 -2.54
N THR A 162 20.26 -3.97 -2.50
CA THR A 162 20.99 -3.01 -3.34
C THR A 162 20.66 -3.19 -4.82
N GLY A 163 20.47 -2.05 -5.50
CA GLY A 163 20.07 -1.99 -6.92
C GLY A 163 18.57 -2.16 -7.18
N ALA A 164 17.78 -2.42 -6.15
CA ALA A 164 16.32 -2.52 -6.25
C ALA A 164 15.61 -1.41 -5.45
N SER A 165 14.30 -1.32 -5.64
CA SER A 165 13.43 -0.36 -4.97
C SER A 165 12.44 -1.07 -4.05
N ILE A 166 11.89 -0.34 -3.08
CA ILE A 166 10.77 -0.77 -2.26
C ILE A 166 9.61 -1.17 -3.16
N ARG A 167 9.06 -2.35 -2.92
CA ARG A 167 8.00 -2.96 -3.74
C ARG A 167 7.18 -3.95 -2.95
N VAL A 168 6.09 -4.41 -3.57
CA VAL A 168 5.27 -5.50 -3.04
C VAL A 168 5.64 -6.79 -3.76
N GLU A 169 5.77 -7.87 -3.01
CA GLU A 169 5.95 -9.22 -3.56
C GLU A 169 4.95 -10.18 -2.90
N SER A 170 4.70 -11.31 -3.56
CA SER A 170 3.93 -12.43 -2.99
C SER A 170 4.85 -13.40 -2.26
N MET A 171 4.42 -13.83 -1.07
CA MET A 171 5.06 -14.86 -0.26
C MET A 171 4.99 -16.25 -0.91
N ASP A 172 4.10 -16.46 -1.87
CA ASP A 172 3.91 -17.75 -2.54
C ASP A 172 4.90 -17.98 -3.69
N VAL A 173 5.55 -16.91 -4.15
CA VAL A 173 6.69 -17.02 -5.07
C VAL A 173 7.73 -17.95 -4.44
N ALA A 174 8.20 -18.94 -5.21
CA ALA A 174 9.06 -20.02 -4.71
C ALA A 174 10.28 -19.52 -3.92
N TYR A 175 10.86 -18.39 -4.34
CA TYR A 175 11.97 -17.74 -3.65
C TYR A 175 11.63 -17.36 -2.20
N TRP A 176 10.48 -16.69 -1.97
CA TRP A 176 10.03 -16.23 -0.65
C TRP A 176 9.45 -17.37 0.17
N ARG A 177 8.67 -18.25 -0.46
CA ARG A 177 8.08 -19.43 0.19
C ARG A 177 9.15 -20.31 0.84
N LYS A 178 10.27 -20.55 0.15
CA LYS A 178 11.41 -21.33 0.68
C LYS A 178 12.15 -20.63 1.82
N ARG A 179 12.11 -19.29 1.88
CA ARG A 179 12.91 -18.49 2.81
C ARG A 179 12.14 -18.01 4.03
N TYR A 180 10.81 -18.08 4.01
CA TYR A 180 9.97 -17.68 5.13
C TYR A 180 10.37 -18.44 6.40
N ASN A 181 10.62 -17.72 7.49
CA ASN A 181 11.10 -18.33 8.73
C ASN A 181 10.51 -17.75 10.02
N GLY A 182 9.47 -16.92 9.92
CA GLY A 182 8.64 -16.50 11.05
C GLY A 182 7.86 -15.21 10.80
N ALA A 183 6.95 -14.89 11.73
CA ALA A 183 6.22 -13.64 11.75
C ALA A 183 6.03 -13.11 13.17
N ARG A 184 5.86 -11.79 13.28
CA ARG A 184 5.61 -11.09 14.55
C ARG A 184 4.48 -10.08 14.42
N ARG A 185 3.60 -10.04 15.42
CA ARG A 185 2.62 -8.97 15.60
C ARG A 185 3.08 -8.04 16.71
N LEU A 186 3.30 -6.79 16.36
CA LEU A 186 3.70 -5.77 17.32
C LEU A 186 2.54 -5.47 18.26
N GLN A 187 2.85 -5.33 19.54
CA GLN A 187 1.90 -4.87 20.53
C GLN A 187 2.00 -3.34 20.61
N VAL A 188 0.93 -2.65 20.26
CA VAL A 188 0.78 -1.24 20.57
C VAL A 188 0.22 -1.18 21.98
N PRO A 189 0.87 -0.52 22.95
CA PRO A 189 0.26 -0.28 24.24
C PRO A 189 -1.11 0.37 24.02
N PRO A 190 -2.16 -0.02 24.76
CA PRO A 190 -3.42 0.72 24.70
C PRO A 190 -3.09 2.19 24.94
N GLU A 191 -3.60 3.07 24.08
CA GLU A 191 -3.40 4.51 24.18
C GLU A 191 -3.87 4.92 25.57
N THR A 192 -2.93 5.12 26.50
CA THR A 192 -3.25 5.68 27.81
C THR A 192 -3.84 7.02 27.48
N ALA A 193 -5.16 7.16 27.70
CA ALA A 193 -5.93 8.36 27.42
C ALA A 193 -5.05 9.58 27.70
N ARG A 194 -4.71 10.31 26.63
CA ARG A 194 -3.94 11.54 26.75
C ARG A 194 -4.75 12.45 27.67
N ARG A 195 -4.29 12.56 28.92
CA ARG A 195 -4.78 13.53 29.90
C ARG A 195 -4.28 14.92 29.51
#